data_AF-N2A6S9-F1
#
_entry.id   AF-N2A6S9-F1
#
_cell.length_a   1.000
_cell.length_b   1.000
_cell.length_c   1.000
_cell.angle_alpha   90.00
_cell.angle_beta   90.00
_cell.angle_gamma   90.00
#
_symmetry.space_group_name_H-M   'P 1'
#
loop_
_entity.id
_entity.type
_entity.pdbx_description
1 polymer ?
#
loop_
_entity_poly.entity_id
_entity_poly.type
_entity_poly.pdbx_seq_one_letter_code
_entity_poly.pdbx_strand_id
1 'polypeptide(L)' 'MEGLEMTEKEQATNLMDKFIDLQRIKAAGDKDKEIEYQLKTTKAKLEALGIVTENLEIKE' A
#
# COMPACT_ATOMS: atom_id res chain seq x y z
N MET A 1 -8.54 23.77 10.35
CA MET A 1 -7.50 22.77 10.02
C MET A 1 -7.02 23.11 8.63
N GLU A 2 -5.81 23.63 8.50
CA GLU A 2 -5.11 23.58 7.20
C GLU A 2 -5.02 22.09 6.85
N GLY A 3 -5.68 21.69 5.76
CA GLY A 3 -5.47 20.36 5.21
C GLY A 3 -3.98 20.24 4.87
N LEU A 4 -3.36 19.12 5.24
CA LEU A 4 -1.99 18.81 4.84
C LEU A 4 -1.98 18.72 3.31
N GLU A 5 -1.66 19.84 2.65
CA GLU A 5 -1.53 19.89 1.21
C GLU A 5 -0.25 19.13 0.86
N MET A 6 -0.41 17.90 0.38
CA MET A 6 0.71 17.09 -0.07
C MET A 6 1.44 17.80 -1.21
N THR A 7 2.74 17.92 -1.07
CA THR A 7 3.58 18.49 -2.11
C THR A 7 3.59 17.60 -3.35
N GLU A 8 3.84 18.18 -4.53
CA GLU A 8 4.00 17.41 -5.79
C GLU A 8 5.06 16.31 -5.67
N LYS A 9 6.12 16.55 -4.87
CA LYS A 9 7.18 15.56 -4.62
C LYS A 9 6.69 14.37 -3.81
N GLU A 10 5.91 14.62 -2.75
CA GLU A 10 5.30 13.54 -1.95
C GLU A 10 4.28 12.74 -2.76
N GLN A 11 3.50 13.42 -3.61
CA GLN A 11 2.60 12.76 -4.56
C GLN A 11 3.37 11.87 -5.54
N ALA A 12 4.46 12.38 -6.12
CA ALA A 12 5.31 11.62 -7.03
C ALA A 12 5.92 10.39 -6.34
N THR A 13 6.44 10.52 -5.12
CA THR A 13 6.97 9.40 -4.34
C THR A 13 5.90 8.33 -4.09
N ASN A 14 4.71 8.72 -3.65
CA ASN A 14 3.62 7.77 -3.41
C ASN A 14 3.19 7.03 -4.69
N LEU A 15 3.19 7.71 -5.84
CA LEU A 15 2.89 7.09 -7.12
C LEU A 15 4.00 6.14 -7.59
N MET A 16 5.27 6.48 -7.34
CA MET A 16 6.41 5.62 -7.65
C MET A 16 6.35 4.32 -6.84
N ASP A 17 6.09 4.39 -5.53
CA ASP A 17 6.00 3.22 -4.67
C ASP A 17 4.86 2.29 -5.14
N LYS A 18 3.67 2.87 -5.40
CA LYS A 18 2.54 2.12 -5.96
C LYS A 18 2.87 1.47 -7.30
N PHE A 19 3.58 2.18 -8.18
CA PHE A 19 3.98 1.63 -9.47
C PHE A 19 4.95 0.45 -9.31
N ILE A 20 5.91 0.53 -8.38
CA ILE A 20 6.85 -0.54 -8.08
C ILE A 20 6.11 -1.78 -7.54
N ASP A 21 5.19 -1.60 -6.60
CA ASP A 21 4.39 -2.71 -6.06
C ASP A 21 3.59 -3.43 -7.14
N LEU A 22 3.01 -2.68 -8.09
CA LEU A 22 2.34 -3.25 -9.26
C LEU A 22 3.30 -3.99 -10.20
N GLN A 23 4.52 -3.49 -10.41
CA GLN A 23 5.54 -4.20 -11.20
C GLN A 23 5.95 -5.51 -10.52
N ARG A 24 6.07 -5.53 -9.19
CA ARG A 24 6.38 -6.75 -8.42
C ARG A 24 5.29 -7.80 -8.60
N ILE A 25 4.02 -7.43 -8.45
CA ILE A 25 2.88 -8.34 -8.71
C ILE A 25 2.90 -8.84 -10.16
N LYS A 26 3.15 -7.95 -11.12
CA LYS A 26 3.21 -8.31 -12.55
C LYS A 26 4.33 -9.31 -12.86
N ALA A 27 5.48 -9.17 -12.20
CA ALA A 27 6.66 -10.02 -12.41
C ALA A 27 6.67 -11.29 -11.55
N ALA A 28 5.77 -11.42 -10.57
CA ALA A 28 5.72 -12.56 -9.68
C ALA A 28 5.31 -13.85 -10.42
N GLY A 29 6.01 -14.94 -10.14
CA GLY A 29 5.64 -16.27 -10.64
C GLY A 29 4.32 -16.78 -10.05
N ASP A 30 4.04 -16.38 -8.81
CA ASP A 30 2.78 -16.61 -8.09
C ASP A 30 2.26 -15.25 -7.62
N LYS A 31 1.21 -14.75 -8.29
CA LYS A 31 0.68 -13.40 -8.04
C LYS A 31 -0.06 -13.32 -6.72
N ASP A 32 -0.81 -14.37 -6.37
CA ASP A 32 -1.61 -14.40 -5.15
C ASP A 32 -0.69 -14.36 -3.93
N LYS A 33 0.41 -15.13 -3.97
CA LYS A 33 1.43 -15.11 -2.91
C LYS A 33 2.11 -13.74 -2.77
N GLU A 34 2.41 -13.05 -3.86
CA GLU A 34 2.98 -11.70 -3.80
C GLU A 34 1.99 -10.70 -3.23
N ILE A 35 0.72 -10.78 -3.62
CA ILE A 35 -0.36 -9.95 -3.07
C ILE A 35 -0.50 -10.19 -1.56
N GLU A 36 -0.56 -11.45 -1.12
CA GLU A 36 -0.60 -11.81 0.31
C GLU A 36 0.59 -11.24 1.09
N TYR A 37 1.80 -11.31 0.52
CA TYR A 37 2.99 -10.74 1.14
C TYR A 37 2.92 -9.21 1.26
N GLN A 38 2.55 -8.51 0.19
CA GLN A 38 2.41 -7.06 0.20
C GLN A 38 1.31 -6.61 1.17
N LEU A 39 0.17 -7.32 1.22
CA LEU A 39 -0.90 -7.06 2.19
C LEU A 39 -0.43 -7.28 3.62
N LYS A 40 0.24 -8.40 3.92
CA LYS A 40 0.76 -8.70 5.27
C LYS A 40 1.72 -7.61 5.76
N THR A 41 2.66 -7.21 4.91
CA THR A 41 3.67 -6.20 5.29
C THR A 41 3.06 -4.80 5.44
N THR A 42 2.11 -4.44 4.57
CA THR A 42 1.40 -3.16 4.64
C THR A 42 0.50 -3.11 5.86
N LYS A 43 -0.21 -4.20 6.18
CA LYS A 43 -1.04 -4.33 7.38
C LYS A 43 -0.22 -4.13 8.66
N ALA A 44 0.92 -4.80 8.78
CA ALA A 44 1.79 -4.61 9.93
C ALA A 44 2.28 -3.15 10.09
N LYS A 45 2.58 -2.45 8.99
CA LYS A 45 2.97 -1.03 9.03
C LYS A 45 1.80 -0.12 9.45
N LEU A 46 0.60 -0.37 8.93
CA LEU A 46 -0.61 0.38 9.30
C LEU A 46 -0.96 0.17 10.78
N GLU A 47 -0.90 -1.07 11.26
CA GLU A 47 -1.13 -1.42 12.66
C GLU A 47 -0.09 -0.74 13.58
N ALA A 48 1.19 -0.70 13.18
CA ALA A 48 2.24 0.01 13.90
C ALA A 48 2.01 1.53 13.98
N LEU A 49 1.25 2.10 13.04
CA LEU A 49 0.80 3.50 13.03
C LEU A 49 -0.54 3.71 13.76
N GLY A 50 -1.10 2.65 14.37
CA GLY A 50 -2.39 2.70 15.07
C GLY A 50 -3.62 2.69 14.15
N ILE A 51 -3.44 2.32 12.87
CA ILE A 51 -4.52 2.26 11.87
C ILE A 51 -5.07 0.83 11.82
N VAL A 52 -6.35 0.68 12.15
CA VAL A 52 -7.07 -0.61 12.11
C VAL A 52 -7.43 -0.95 10.67
N THR A 53 -6.82 -1.99 10.10
CA THR A 53 -7.02 -2.34 8.68
C THR A 53 -8.31 -3.10 8.40
N GLU A 54 -8.97 -3.68 9.41
CA GLU A 54 -10.21 -4.44 9.25
C GLU A 54 -11.32 -3.61 8.60
N ASN A 55 -11.30 -2.28 8.81
CA ASN A 55 -12.22 -1.33 8.19
C ASN A 55 -11.87 -0.97 6.74
N LEU A 56 -10.71 -1.38 6.25
CA LEU A 56 -10.19 -1.10 4.91
C LEU A 56 -10.30 -2.33 3.99
N GLU A 57 -10.57 -3.50 4.54
CA GLU A 57 -10.73 -4.75 3.78
C GLU A 57 -12.02 -4.71 2.96
N ILE A 58 -11.92 -4.84 1.63
CA ILE A 58 -13.07 -4.98 0.74
C ILE A 58 -13.51 -6.45 0.78
N LYS A 59 -14.74 -6.69 1.23
CA LYS A 59 -15.37 -8.02 1.24
C LYS A 59 -16.22 -8.18 -0.01
N GLU A 60 -16.06 -9.30 -0.71
CA GLU A 60 -16.96 -9.75 -1.79
C GLU A 60 -18.28 -10.30 -1.23
#